data_AF-A0A821FTN1-F1
#
_entry.id   AF-A0A821FTN1-F1
#
_cell.length_a   1.000
_cell.length_b   1.000
_cell.length_c   1.000
_cell.angle_alpha   90.00
_cell.angle_beta   90.00
_cell.angle_gamma   90.00
#
_symmetry.space_group_name_H-M   'P 1'
#
loop_
_entity.id
_entity.type
_entity.pdbx_description
1 polymer ?
#
loop_
_entity_poly.entity_id
_entity_poly.type
_entity_poly.pdbx_seq_one_letter_code
_entity_poly.pdbx_strand_id
1 'polypeptide(L)'
;EILKTLKSFLPDIICLQEVTIKFLNLLLDETWLKENNYYIIIMGNILENNQNQPYGQLMLMKNFRPRAFSICPLDISENVTNTRKKRTKQYIIARFALNSDVTIDVINLHLHSNHTFNANEKRCQSLEYFFKTMNTQNYMLIGDFNFGDYDIKEQNILQRRQHQIHDLWKDIYDLDENPGYTFDPSRNTCAQITSNFQLSLRLDRYLLHKLHNISYSIEHLNMIGLETIPIDPINNKYINQSDHYALQLIINFRIRSISQRSALVLLPPMNIWPLIESFREKYDPLFNQLPPHINLLWPFFDLIDTEDDEENILLPLRLLLAQCKSFNIEINEIDSFKENHITFLKLNQQSTKHVKQLYENIKQLFPQWLLFCNDN
;
A
#
# COMPACT_ATOMS: atom_id res chain seq x y z
N GLU A 1 27.83 -9.14 9.29
CA GLU A 1 26.66 -9.96 8.91
C GLU A 1 25.45 -9.14 8.44
N ILE A 2 24.87 -8.22 9.22
CA ILE A 2 23.73 -7.39 8.73
C ILE A 2 24.01 -6.76 7.35
N LEU A 3 25.17 -6.11 7.16
CA LEU A 3 25.55 -5.51 5.88
C LEU A 3 25.69 -6.55 4.75
N LYS A 4 26.12 -7.78 5.06
CA LYS A 4 26.18 -8.88 4.08
C LYS A 4 24.79 -9.35 3.68
N THR A 5 23.88 -9.48 4.64
CA THR A 5 22.46 -9.79 4.41
C THR A 5 21.83 -8.74 3.51
N LEU A 6 22.01 -7.44 3.80
CA LEU A 6 21.50 -6.37 2.95
C LEU A 6 22.12 -6.41 1.54
N LYS A 7 23.42 -6.67 1.43
CA LYS A 7 24.13 -6.81 0.16
C LYS A 7 23.65 -8.01 -0.67
N SER A 8 23.27 -9.13 -0.05
CA SER A 8 22.80 -10.30 -0.79
C SER A 8 21.41 -10.09 -1.39
N PHE A 9 20.55 -9.33 -0.71
CA PHE A 9 19.18 -9.06 -1.17
C PHE A 9 19.06 -7.83 -2.08
N LEU A 10 19.94 -6.83 -1.94
CA LEU A 10 19.87 -5.54 -2.61
C LEU A 10 18.44 -4.93 -2.68
N PRO A 11 17.74 -4.75 -1.53
CA PRO A 11 16.36 -4.28 -1.52
C PRO A 11 16.21 -2.90 -2.15
N ASP A 12 15.08 -2.63 -2.79
CA ASP A 12 14.79 -1.33 -3.38
C ASP A 12 14.59 -0.24 -2.33
N ILE A 13 13.99 -0.59 -1.19
CA ILE A 13 13.86 0.26 0.00
C ILE A 13 14.33 -0.51 1.23
N ILE A 14 15.12 0.13 2.08
CA ILE A 14 15.57 -0.43 3.36
C ILE A 14 15.17 0.54 4.48
N CYS A 15 14.39 0.07 5.45
CA CYS A 15 14.00 0.82 6.64
C CYS A 15 14.70 0.25 7.86
N LEU A 16 15.54 1.04 8.52
CA LEU A 16 16.25 0.64 9.74
C LEU A 16 15.84 1.50 10.93
N GLN A 17 15.76 0.86 12.10
CA GLN A 17 15.55 1.46 13.40
C GLN A 17 16.81 1.27 14.27
N GLU A 18 16.91 2.03 15.36
CA GLU A 18 18.03 1.98 16.32
C GLU A 18 19.44 2.12 15.71
N VAL A 19 19.55 2.84 14.60
CA VAL A 19 20.81 3.06 13.90
C VAL A 19 21.70 4.00 14.72
N THR A 20 22.87 3.53 15.10
CA THR A 20 23.92 4.33 15.76
C THR A 20 24.88 4.92 14.73
N ILE A 21 25.62 5.97 15.12
CA ILE A 21 26.66 6.55 14.26
C ILE A 21 27.75 5.56 13.84
N LYS A 22 28.08 4.59 14.71
CA LYS A 22 29.07 3.54 14.41
C LYS A 22 28.59 2.63 13.29
N PHE A 23 27.34 2.19 13.37
CA PHE A 23 26.74 1.37 12.32
C PHE A 23 26.60 2.16 11.01
N LEU A 24 26.19 3.43 11.10
CA LEU A 24 26.10 4.32 9.93
C LEU A 24 27.45 4.43 9.21
N ASN A 25 28.55 4.64 9.93
CA ASN A 25 29.87 4.72 9.30
C ASN A 25 30.25 3.40 8.58
N LEU A 26 30.03 2.25 9.23
CA LEU A 26 30.25 0.94 8.59
C LEU A 26 29.40 0.77 7.32
N LEU A 27 28.13 1.18 7.37
CA LEU A 27 27.22 1.14 6.23
C LEU A 27 27.72 2.04 5.09
N LEU A 28 28.15 3.27 5.39
CA LEU A 28 28.63 4.23 4.38
C LEU A 28 29.98 3.84 3.73
N ASP A 29 30.76 2.99 4.40
CA ASP A 29 32.01 2.44 3.88
C ASP A 29 31.80 1.30 2.86
N GLU A 30 30.59 0.73 2.80
CA GLU A 30 30.26 -0.34 1.86
C GLU A 30 30.19 0.16 0.40
N THR A 31 30.98 -0.43 -0.49
CA THR A 31 31.04 -0.01 -1.90
C THR A 31 29.74 -0.28 -2.66
N TRP A 32 29.02 -1.34 -2.30
CA TRP A 32 27.80 -1.76 -2.99
C TRP A 32 26.68 -0.71 -2.91
N LEU A 33 26.66 0.15 -1.89
CA LEU A 33 25.71 1.26 -1.81
C LEU A 33 25.90 2.25 -2.96
N LYS A 34 27.17 2.58 -3.25
CA LYS A 34 27.53 3.51 -4.33
C LYS A 34 27.35 2.84 -5.70
N GLU A 35 27.79 1.59 -5.83
CA GLU A 35 27.65 0.80 -7.07
C GLU A 35 26.18 0.64 -7.50
N ASN A 36 25.25 0.58 -6.54
CA ASN A 36 23.81 0.44 -6.79
C ASN A 36 23.02 1.76 -6.60
N ASN A 37 23.71 2.91 -6.53
CA ASN A 37 23.13 4.24 -6.40
C ASN A 37 22.07 4.38 -5.30
N TYR A 38 22.39 3.96 -4.07
CA TYR A 38 21.51 4.16 -2.93
C TYR A 38 21.47 5.64 -2.49
N TYR A 39 20.26 6.16 -2.34
CA TYR A 39 19.98 7.41 -1.64
C TYR A 39 19.61 7.13 -0.19
N ILE A 40 19.97 8.03 0.73
CA ILE A 40 19.78 7.80 2.17
C ILE A 40 19.08 9.01 2.80
N ILE A 41 18.00 8.76 3.52
CA ILE A 41 17.38 9.70 4.46
C ILE A 41 17.79 9.29 5.87
N ILE A 42 18.45 10.19 6.58
CA ILE A 42 19.02 9.94 7.91
C ILE A 42 18.39 10.91 8.90
N MET A 43 17.94 10.40 10.04
CA MET A 43 17.54 11.28 11.15
C MET A 43 18.74 12.00 11.76
N GLY A 44 18.62 13.32 11.94
CA GLY A 44 19.68 14.15 12.51
C GLY A 44 20.17 13.69 13.89
N ASN A 45 19.30 13.05 14.68
CA ASN A 45 19.66 12.50 15.99
C ASN A 45 20.82 11.49 15.93
N ILE A 46 20.98 10.76 14.81
CA ILE A 46 22.10 9.82 14.60
C ILE A 46 23.44 10.55 14.55
N LEU A 47 23.44 11.79 14.07
CA LEU A 47 24.65 12.61 13.87
C LEU A 47 25.02 13.43 15.11
N GLU A 48 24.15 13.52 16.11
CA GLU A 48 24.44 14.25 17.34
C GLU A 48 25.52 13.52 18.15
N ASN A 49 26.64 14.15 18.47
CA ASN A 49 27.76 13.50 19.16
C ASN A 49 27.66 13.57 20.70
N ASN A 50 26.45 13.49 21.25
CA ASN A 50 26.23 13.63 22.69
C ASN A 50 26.53 12.30 23.40
N GLN A 51 27.09 12.36 24.63
CA GLN A 51 27.60 11.22 25.41
C GLN A 51 26.59 10.07 25.70
N ASN A 52 25.31 10.23 25.37
CA ASN A 52 24.22 9.28 25.67
C ASN A 52 23.88 8.31 24.52
N GLN A 53 24.86 7.80 23.77
CA GLN A 53 24.68 6.81 22.69
C GLN A 53 23.45 7.08 21.79
N PRO A 54 23.48 8.14 20.98
CA PRO A 54 22.36 8.50 20.14
C PRO A 54 22.10 7.44 19.07
N TYR A 55 20.82 7.11 18.90
CA TYR A 55 20.32 6.26 17.83
C TYR A 55 19.15 6.95 17.11
N GLY A 56 18.83 6.48 15.91
CA GLY A 56 17.69 6.98 15.14
C GLY A 56 17.24 6.01 14.06
N GLN A 57 16.49 6.53 13.10
CA GLN A 57 16.02 5.76 11.95
C GLN A 57 16.71 6.23 10.69
N LEU A 58 16.75 5.32 9.72
CA LEU A 58 17.35 5.53 8.42
C LEU A 58 16.50 4.85 7.35
N MET A 59 16.38 5.48 6.19
CA MET A 59 15.74 4.90 5.01
C MET A 59 16.72 4.95 3.83
N LEU A 60 17.01 3.82 3.20
CA LEU A 60 17.76 3.76 1.95
C LEU A 60 16.85 3.45 0.76
N MET A 61 17.16 4.00 -0.42
CA MET A 61 16.40 3.80 -1.65
C MET A 61 17.35 3.57 -2.83
N LYS A 62 17.23 2.43 -3.53
CA LYS A 62 18.12 2.02 -4.63
C LYS A 62 17.67 2.65 -5.95
N ASN A 63 18.54 3.35 -6.66
CA ASN A 63 18.29 3.88 -8.02
C ASN A 63 17.12 4.89 -8.19
N PHE A 64 16.34 5.21 -7.15
CA PHE A 64 15.27 6.22 -7.23
C PHE A 64 15.17 7.09 -5.97
N ARG A 65 14.74 8.34 -6.16
CA ARG A 65 14.52 9.31 -5.08
C ARG A 65 13.03 9.52 -4.86
N PRO A 66 12.60 9.79 -3.62
CA PRO A 66 11.23 10.23 -3.38
C PRO A 66 11.03 11.63 -3.98
N ARG A 67 9.79 11.93 -4.40
CA ARG A 67 9.37 13.28 -4.81
C ARG A 67 9.50 14.28 -3.66
N ALA A 68 9.20 13.82 -2.45
CA ALA A 68 9.31 14.59 -1.22
C ALA A 68 9.54 13.64 -0.05
N PHE A 69 10.21 14.12 0.99
CA PHE A 69 10.31 13.39 2.26
C PHE A 69 10.29 14.37 3.43
N SER A 70 9.88 13.88 4.59
CA SER A 70 9.86 14.63 5.85
C SER A 70 10.24 13.72 7.02
N ILE A 71 10.81 14.33 8.06
CA ILE A 71 10.99 13.70 9.37
C ILE A 71 10.04 14.39 10.32
N CYS A 72 9.04 13.64 10.79
CA CYS A 72 7.91 14.21 11.51
C CYS A 72 7.92 13.76 12.98
N PRO A 73 7.53 14.62 13.93
CA PRO A 73 7.34 14.20 15.32
C PRO A 73 6.19 13.19 15.42
N LEU A 74 6.40 12.15 16.22
CA LEU A 74 5.41 11.14 16.55
C LEU A 74 4.58 11.54 17.79
N ASP A 75 5.19 12.30 18.71
CA ASP A 75 4.52 12.87 19.88
C ASP A 75 4.24 14.35 19.69
N ILE A 76 3.00 14.75 19.93
CA ILE A 76 2.60 16.16 20.07
C ILE A 76 2.18 16.32 21.52
N SER A 77 3.12 16.66 22.39
CA SER A 77 2.75 17.07 23.75
C SER A 77 2.20 18.50 23.70
N GLU A 78 0.97 18.72 24.14
CA GLU A 78 0.35 20.05 24.25
C GLU A 78 1.00 20.97 25.32
N ASN A 79 1.97 20.49 26.11
CA ASN A 79 2.56 21.27 27.20
C ASN A 79 3.82 22.03 26.80
N VAL A 80 3.61 23.16 26.12
CA VAL A 80 4.60 24.22 25.89
C VAL A 80 4.79 25.04 27.18
N THR A 81 5.37 24.46 28.23
CA THR A 81 5.79 25.25 29.41
C THR A 81 7.13 24.86 30.02
N ASN A 82 7.87 23.89 29.48
CA ASN A 82 9.21 23.58 29.98
C ASN A 82 10.28 23.56 28.88
N THR A 83 11.28 24.42 29.06
CA THR A 83 12.41 24.76 28.17
C THR A 83 13.47 23.65 28.02
N ARG A 84 13.11 22.38 28.22
CA ARG A 84 13.94 21.24 27.82
C ARG A 84 13.22 20.51 26.69
N LYS A 85 13.70 20.68 25.45
CA LYS A 85 13.26 19.91 24.27
C LYS A 85 13.35 18.41 24.60
N LYS A 86 12.25 17.83 25.06
CA LYS A 86 12.14 16.39 25.29
C LYS A 86 12.20 15.76 23.90
N ARG A 87 13.18 14.88 23.66
CA ARG A 87 13.31 14.15 22.40
C ARG A 87 12.00 13.38 22.18
N THR A 88 11.19 13.86 21.25
CA THR A 88 9.99 13.14 20.80
C THR A 88 10.44 12.02 19.89
N LYS A 89 9.77 10.86 19.94
CA LYS A 89 9.95 9.87 18.86
C LYS A 89 9.54 10.55 17.55
N GLN A 90 10.13 10.12 16.43
CA GLN A 90 9.85 10.68 15.11
C GLN A 90 9.65 9.52 14.13
N TYR A 91 9.14 9.81 12.95
CA TYR A 91 9.08 8.87 11.83
C TYR A 91 9.61 9.54 10.57
N ILE A 92 10.08 8.72 9.62
CA ILE A 92 10.47 9.18 8.28
C ILE A 92 9.31 8.85 7.33
N ILE A 93 8.84 9.84 6.57
CA ILE A 93 7.90 9.63 5.47
C ILE A 93 8.56 10.03 4.17
N ALA A 94 8.48 9.15 3.17
CA ALA A 94 9.01 9.38 1.83
C ALA A 94 7.93 9.08 0.78
N ARG A 95 7.65 10.07 -0.07
CA ARG A 95 6.64 10.00 -1.13
C ARG A 95 7.25 9.58 -2.45
N PHE A 96 6.78 8.48 -3.01
CA PHE A 96 7.23 7.95 -4.30
C PHE A 96 6.16 8.14 -5.36
N ALA A 97 6.59 8.48 -6.56
CA ALA A 97 5.72 8.57 -7.73
C ALA A 97 5.61 7.21 -8.39
N LEU A 98 4.39 6.73 -8.59
CA LEU A 98 4.14 5.60 -9.48
C LEU A 98 3.93 6.11 -10.93
N ASN A 99 3.32 7.29 -11.09
CA ASN A 99 3.27 8.06 -12.35
C ASN A 99 3.21 9.58 -12.06
N SER A 100 2.76 10.41 -13.02
CA SER A 100 2.59 11.85 -12.84
C SER A 100 1.71 12.22 -11.64
N ASP A 101 0.61 11.49 -11.41
CA ASP A 101 -0.47 11.95 -10.52
C ASP A 101 -0.73 11.02 -9.32
N VAL A 102 -0.22 9.79 -9.40
CA VAL A 102 -0.40 8.74 -8.39
C VAL A 102 0.91 8.55 -7.64
N THR A 103 0.83 8.71 -6.33
CA THR A 103 1.95 8.54 -5.41
C THR A 103 1.62 7.54 -4.31
N ILE A 104 2.65 6.92 -3.74
CA ILE A 104 2.57 6.13 -2.52
C ILE A 104 3.58 6.65 -1.49
N ASP A 105 3.15 6.80 -0.25
CA ASP A 105 4.01 7.21 0.86
C ASP A 105 4.49 5.96 1.61
N VAL A 106 5.82 5.83 1.77
CA VAL A 106 6.41 4.80 2.63
C VAL A 106 6.89 5.46 3.91
N ILE A 107 6.46 4.91 5.04
CA ILE A 107 6.74 5.45 6.36
C ILE A 107 7.61 4.46 7.13
N ASN A 108 8.82 4.87 7.51
CA ASN A 108 9.65 4.16 8.48
C ASN A 108 9.32 4.65 9.89
N LEU A 109 8.88 3.74 10.74
CA LEU A 109 8.30 4.01 12.04
C LEU A 109 8.96 3.14 13.12
N HIS A 110 9.15 3.76 14.29
CA HIS A 110 9.67 3.11 15.48
C HIS A 110 8.93 3.68 16.69
N LEU A 111 7.88 2.99 17.16
CA LEU A 111 7.03 3.49 18.25
C LEU A 111 7.75 3.46 19.62
N HIS A 112 7.05 3.87 20.67
CA HIS A 112 7.55 3.81 22.03
C HIS A 112 7.73 2.38 22.52
N SER A 113 8.93 2.03 22.97
CA SER A 113 9.21 0.75 23.61
C SER A 113 8.61 0.69 25.01
N ASN A 114 8.39 -0.54 25.51
CA ASN A 114 7.80 -0.80 26.83
C ASN A 114 8.65 -0.29 28.01
N HIS A 115 9.90 0.12 27.79
CA HIS A 115 10.72 0.79 28.79
C HIS A 115 10.29 2.24 29.05
N THR A 116 9.43 2.80 28.19
CA THR A 116 8.91 4.15 28.33
C THR A 116 7.70 4.18 29.28
N PHE A 117 7.65 5.15 30.20
CA PHE A 117 6.45 5.38 31.01
C PHE A 117 5.20 5.62 30.13
N ASN A 118 4.13 4.88 30.42
CA ASN A 118 2.88 4.81 29.65
C ASN A 118 3.10 4.55 28.15
N ALA A 119 4.01 3.63 27.81
CA ALA A 119 4.34 3.31 26.42
C ALA A 119 3.10 2.97 25.58
N ASN A 120 2.23 2.08 26.06
CA ASN A 120 1.01 1.69 25.34
C ASN A 120 0.08 2.87 25.02
N GLU A 121 -0.16 3.76 25.99
CA GLU A 121 -0.98 4.97 25.76
C GLU A 121 -0.36 5.89 24.73
N LYS A 122 0.96 6.07 24.77
CA LYS A 122 1.68 6.86 23.77
C LYS A 122 1.59 6.23 22.39
N ARG A 123 1.81 4.91 22.27
CA ARG A 123 1.65 4.19 21.00
C ARG A 123 0.24 4.38 20.44
N CYS A 124 -0.77 4.22 21.29
CA CYS A 124 -2.16 4.43 20.90
C CYS A 124 -2.42 5.85 20.39
N GLN A 125 -1.95 6.86 21.12
CA GLN A 125 -2.10 8.27 20.75
C GLN A 125 -1.37 8.58 19.44
N SER A 126 -0.13 8.09 19.28
CA SER A 126 0.66 8.25 18.06
C SER A 126 -0.02 7.64 16.84
N LEU A 127 -0.54 6.41 16.94
CA LEU A 127 -1.23 5.75 15.85
C LEU A 127 -2.54 6.46 15.48
N GLU A 128 -3.37 6.82 16.47
CA GLU A 128 -4.62 7.55 16.19
C GLU A 128 -4.35 8.93 15.57
N TYR A 129 -3.35 9.65 16.08
CA TYR A 129 -2.94 10.92 15.50
C TYR A 129 -2.45 10.74 14.07
N PHE A 130 -1.59 9.74 13.82
CA PHE A 130 -1.08 9.42 12.50
C PHE A 130 -2.23 9.12 11.52
N PHE A 131 -3.10 8.18 11.86
CA PHE A 131 -4.23 7.82 11.00
C PHE A 131 -5.25 8.95 10.79
N LYS A 132 -5.34 9.91 11.72
CA LYS A 132 -6.21 11.08 11.59
C LYS A 132 -5.62 12.19 10.72
N THR A 133 -4.29 12.30 10.67
CA THR A 133 -3.60 13.45 10.04
C THR A 133 -2.99 13.15 8.67
N MET A 134 -2.91 11.88 8.28
CA MET A 134 -2.51 11.52 6.92
C MET A 134 -3.53 12.05 5.90
N ASN A 135 -3.04 12.87 4.96
CA ASN A 135 -3.84 13.48 3.90
C ASN A 135 -3.99 12.61 2.65
N THR A 136 -3.51 11.37 2.69
CA THR A 136 -3.58 10.42 1.58
C THR A 136 -3.96 9.04 2.11
N GLN A 137 -4.58 8.23 1.26
CA GLN A 137 -4.86 6.81 1.51
C GLN A 137 -3.76 5.91 0.94
N ASN A 138 -2.89 6.45 0.07
CA ASN A 138 -1.85 5.67 -0.58
C ASN A 138 -0.59 5.67 0.28
N TYR A 139 -0.58 4.87 1.35
CA TYR A 139 0.59 4.77 2.20
C TYR A 139 0.77 3.40 2.84
N MET A 140 2.01 3.16 3.24
CA MET A 140 2.45 1.95 3.93
C MET A 140 3.31 2.32 5.14
N LEU A 141 2.98 1.74 6.29
CA LEU A 141 3.76 1.83 7.52
C LEU A 141 4.67 0.61 7.63
N ILE A 142 5.94 0.86 7.93
CA ILE A 142 6.99 -0.13 8.01
C ILE A 142 7.84 0.12 9.24
N GLY A 143 8.12 -0.92 10.02
CA GLY A 143 9.12 -0.89 11.08
C GLY A 143 8.63 -1.48 12.39
N ASP A 144 9.21 -1.02 13.48
CA ASP A 144 9.00 -1.56 14.82
C ASP A 144 7.86 -0.83 15.54
N PHE A 145 6.73 -1.53 15.67
CA PHE A 145 5.54 -1.03 16.34
C PHE A 145 5.62 -1.20 17.86
N ASN A 146 6.56 -1.98 18.40
CA ASN A 146 6.74 -2.20 19.83
C ASN A 146 5.50 -2.75 20.57
N PHE A 147 4.56 -3.39 19.85
CA PHE A 147 3.45 -4.15 20.45
C PHE A 147 3.17 -5.42 19.66
N GLY A 148 2.78 -6.48 20.38
CA GLY A 148 2.42 -7.78 19.84
C GLY A 148 0.92 -7.94 19.58
N ASP A 149 0.52 -9.12 19.15
CA ASP A 149 -0.88 -9.43 18.84
C ASP A 149 -1.78 -9.59 20.08
N TYR A 150 -1.20 -9.70 21.28
CA TYR A 150 -1.93 -9.73 22.55
C TYR A 150 -2.04 -8.37 23.26
N ASP A 151 -1.45 -7.32 22.70
CA ASP A 151 -1.54 -5.95 23.23
C ASP A 151 -2.87 -5.30 22.83
N ILE A 152 -3.92 -5.60 23.61
CA ILE A 152 -5.33 -5.32 23.28
C ILE A 152 -5.58 -3.84 22.92
N LYS A 153 -4.94 -2.88 23.60
CA LYS A 153 -5.23 -1.44 23.36
C LYS A 153 -4.81 -1.01 21.96
N GLU A 154 -3.61 -1.38 21.55
CA GLU A 154 -3.05 -1.08 20.23
C GLU A 154 -3.76 -1.89 19.13
N GLN A 155 -4.02 -3.18 19.38
CA GLN A 155 -4.77 -4.02 18.44
C GLN A 155 -6.19 -3.50 18.20
N ASN A 156 -6.86 -2.96 19.22
CA ASN A 156 -8.18 -2.33 19.07
C ASN A 156 -8.15 -1.09 18.14
N ILE A 157 -7.02 -0.39 18.00
CA ILE A 157 -6.90 0.71 17.02
C ILE A 157 -6.86 0.14 15.60
N LEU A 158 -6.05 -0.91 15.38
CA LEU A 158 -5.96 -1.57 14.08
C LEU A 158 -7.30 -2.21 13.70
N GLN A 159 -7.95 -2.91 14.63
CA GLN A 159 -9.24 -3.57 14.39
C GLN A 159 -10.35 -2.59 14.02
N ARG A 160 -10.44 -1.43 14.69
CA ARG A 160 -11.39 -0.36 14.32
C ARG A 160 -11.20 0.15 12.89
N ARG A 161 -10.04 -0.11 12.28
CA ARG A 161 -9.66 0.30 10.93
C ARG A 161 -9.39 -0.89 10.02
N GLN A 162 -9.83 -2.10 10.35
CA GLN A 162 -9.54 -3.32 9.58
C GLN A 162 -9.98 -3.26 8.10
N HIS A 163 -10.98 -2.44 7.76
CA HIS A 163 -11.42 -2.23 6.37
C HIS A 163 -10.59 -1.18 5.61
N GLN A 164 -9.63 -0.56 6.28
CA GLN A 164 -8.78 0.51 5.77
C GLN A 164 -7.29 0.19 5.93
N ILE A 165 -6.90 -0.58 6.94
CA ILE A 165 -5.52 -0.93 7.24
C ILE A 165 -5.40 -2.45 7.24
N HIS A 166 -4.50 -2.93 6.41
CA HIS A 166 -4.17 -4.33 6.19
C HIS A 166 -2.84 -4.64 6.88
N ASP A 167 -2.82 -5.64 7.75
CA ASP A 167 -1.59 -6.17 8.34
C ASP A 167 -1.11 -7.32 7.45
N LEU A 168 -0.14 -7.03 6.56
CA LEU A 168 0.18 -7.93 5.44
C LEU A 168 0.64 -9.32 5.90
N TRP A 169 1.18 -9.45 7.11
CA TRP A 169 1.52 -10.76 7.66
C TRP A 169 0.26 -11.59 7.98
N LYS A 170 -0.75 -10.96 8.60
CA LYS A 170 -2.03 -11.60 8.92
C LYS A 170 -2.85 -11.95 7.68
N ASP A 171 -2.68 -11.17 6.62
CA ASP A 171 -3.39 -11.42 5.37
C ASP A 171 -2.82 -12.64 4.61
N ILE A 172 -1.54 -12.98 4.83
CA ILE A 172 -0.85 -14.05 4.11
C ILE A 172 -0.76 -15.34 4.94
N TYR A 173 -0.58 -15.23 6.26
CA TYR A 173 -0.25 -16.35 7.12
C TYR A 173 -1.32 -16.63 8.17
N ASP A 174 -1.62 -17.92 8.38
CA ASP A 174 -2.26 -18.38 9.61
C ASP A 174 -1.30 -18.19 10.78
N LEU A 175 -1.72 -17.43 11.79
CA LEU A 175 -0.88 -17.08 12.94
C LEU A 175 -0.65 -18.26 13.89
N ASP A 176 -1.50 -19.29 13.87
CA ASP A 176 -1.31 -20.48 14.70
C ASP A 176 -0.12 -21.31 14.17
N GLU A 177 0.09 -21.30 12.85
CA GLU A 177 1.22 -21.99 12.21
C GLU A 177 2.45 -21.08 12.08
N ASN A 178 2.23 -19.82 11.68
CA ASN A 178 3.27 -18.85 11.36
C ASN A 178 3.01 -17.53 12.10
N PRO A 179 3.26 -17.51 13.43
CA PRO A 179 2.92 -16.36 14.28
C PRO A 179 3.72 -15.09 13.98
N GLY A 180 4.81 -15.21 13.20
CA GLY A 180 5.60 -14.07 12.74
C GLY A 180 6.35 -13.35 13.87
N TYR A 181 6.79 -14.05 14.91
CA TYR A 181 7.54 -13.43 16.02
C TYR A 181 8.88 -12.88 15.54
N THR A 182 8.92 -11.57 15.28
CA THR A 182 10.15 -10.86 14.90
C THR A 182 11.07 -10.64 16.10
N PHE A 183 10.53 -10.65 17.32
CA PHE A 183 11.29 -10.70 18.56
C PHE A 183 10.95 -12.00 19.29
N ASP A 184 11.89 -12.95 19.35
CA ASP A 184 11.63 -14.29 19.91
C ASP A 184 12.74 -14.75 20.84
N PRO A 185 12.67 -14.44 22.16
CA PRO A 185 13.68 -14.85 23.15
C PRO A 185 13.89 -16.37 23.27
N SER A 186 12.97 -17.19 22.75
CA SER A 186 13.08 -18.66 22.78
C SER A 186 14.02 -19.21 21.69
N ARG A 187 14.20 -18.46 20.60
CA ARG A 187 15.02 -18.86 19.42
C ARG A 187 16.14 -17.88 19.11
N ASN A 188 15.97 -16.62 19.47
CA ASN A 188 16.93 -15.54 19.27
C ASN A 188 17.72 -15.31 20.56
N THR A 189 19.00 -15.66 20.50
CA THR A 189 19.96 -15.50 21.61
C THR A 189 20.19 -14.05 22.01
N CYS A 190 20.15 -13.10 21.07
CA CYS A 190 20.25 -11.69 21.39
C CYS A 190 18.99 -11.21 22.13
N ALA A 191 17.80 -11.61 21.65
CA ALA A 191 16.53 -11.32 22.32
C ALA A 191 16.45 -11.97 23.72
N GLN A 192 17.02 -13.16 23.89
CA GLN A 192 17.11 -13.81 25.19
C GLN A 192 17.86 -12.94 26.21
N ILE A 193 18.90 -12.23 25.77
CA ILE A 193 19.72 -11.36 26.61
C ILE A 193 19.03 -10.01 26.84
N THR A 194 18.38 -9.44 25.82
CA THR A 194 17.76 -8.11 25.91
C THR A 194 16.34 -8.13 26.49
N SER A 195 15.66 -9.28 26.51
CA SER A 195 14.29 -9.40 26.98
C SER A 195 14.17 -9.43 28.51
N ASN A 196 13.29 -8.59 29.04
CA ASN A 196 12.92 -8.61 30.45
C ASN A 196 11.92 -9.73 30.82
N PHE A 197 11.03 -10.08 29.90
CA PHE A 197 9.87 -10.95 30.18
C PHE A 197 9.89 -12.28 29.41
N GLN A 198 10.89 -12.49 28.55
CA GLN A 198 11.07 -13.71 27.74
C GLN A 198 9.84 -14.05 26.88
N LEU A 199 9.08 -13.03 26.46
CA LEU A 199 7.90 -13.18 25.60
C LEU A 199 8.28 -13.03 24.14
N SER A 200 7.81 -13.95 23.30
CA SER A 200 7.91 -13.87 21.85
C SER A 200 6.78 -12.99 21.30
N LEU A 201 7.14 -11.99 20.51
CA LEU A 201 6.24 -10.94 20.04
C LEU A 201 6.50 -10.61 18.57
N ARG A 202 5.41 -10.34 17.85
CA ARG A 202 5.47 -9.76 16.50
C ARG A 202 5.46 -8.25 16.60
N LEU A 203 6.65 -7.68 16.72
CA LEU A 203 6.83 -6.24 16.95
C LEU A 203 6.95 -5.47 15.63
N ASP A 204 7.63 -6.06 14.65
CA ASP A 204 7.87 -5.44 13.35
C ASP A 204 6.76 -5.81 12.38
N ARG A 205 6.24 -4.82 11.64
CA ARG A 205 5.07 -4.99 10.79
C ARG A 205 5.17 -4.20 9.50
N TYR A 206 4.46 -4.72 8.50
CA TYR A 206 4.06 -4.01 7.31
C TYR A 206 2.55 -3.78 7.39
N LEU A 207 2.14 -2.53 7.60
CA LEU A 207 0.73 -2.15 7.53
C LEU A 207 0.48 -1.34 6.26
N LEU A 208 -0.44 -1.80 5.41
CA LEU A 208 -0.79 -1.12 4.16
C LEU A 208 -2.17 -0.51 4.30
N HIS A 209 -2.32 0.77 3.99
CA HIS A 209 -3.64 1.37 3.91
C HIS A 209 -4.33 0.92 2.60
N LYS A 210 -5.67 0.85 2.60
CA LYS A 210 -6.47 0.65 1.40
C LYS A 210 -6.08 1.70 0.38
N LEU A 211 -5.47 1.26 -0.71
CA LEU A 211 -4.94 2.16 -1.72
C LEU A 211 -6.06 2.61 -2.67
N HIS A 212 -5.95 3.86 -3.08
CA HIS A 212 -6.80 4.49 -4.08
C HIS A 212 -6.05 4.54 -5.42
N ASN A 213 -6.66 4.00 -6.47
CA ASN A 213 -6.11 3.92 -7.84
C ASN A 213 -4.78 3.16 -7.95
N ILE A 214 -4.46 2.33 -6.96
CA ILE A 214 -3.29 1.44 -6.98
C ILE A 214 -3.80 0.06 -6.61
N SER A 215 -3.52 -0.92 -7.45
CA SER A 215 -3.58 -2.34 -7.09
C SER A 215 -2.20 -2.82 -6.69
N TYR A 216 -2.15 -3.89 -5.89
CA TYR A 216 -0.89 -4.50 -5.51
C TYR A 216 -0.98 -6.01 -5.48
N SER A 217 0.16 -6.66 -5.65
CA SER A 217 0.32 -8.10 -5.42
C SER A 217 1.57 -8.34 -4.59
N ILE A 218 1.48 -9.29 -3.66
CA ILE A 218 2.61 -9.68 -2.82
C ILE A 218 3.18 -10.95 -3.39
N GLU A 219 4.43 -10.89 -3.85
CA GLU A 219 5.16 -12.05 -4.34
C GLU A 219 5.81 -12.80 -3.17
N HIS A 220 6.27 -12.05 -2.17
CA HIS A 220 7.02 -12.61 -1.06
C HIS A 220 6.88 -11.78 0.20
N LEU A 221 6.64 -12.43 1.35
CA LEU A 221 6.74 -11.81 2.67
C LEU A 221 7.38 -12.80 3.63
N ASN A 222 8.64 -12.56 4.02
CA ASN A 222 9.41 -13.50 4.83
C ASN A 222 10.18 -12.82 5.95
N MET A 223 10.54 -13.61 6.96
CA MET A 223 11.45 -13.22 8.02
C MET A 223 12.89 -13.64 7.65
N ILE A 224 13.85 -12.73 7.80
CA ILE A 224 15.25 -12.94 7.43
C ILE A 224 16.18 -12.57 8.60
N GLY A 225 17.46 -12.93 8.48
CA GLY A 225 18.44 -12.70 9.55
C GLY A 225 18.31 -13.69 10.71
N LEU A 226 17.74 -14.88 10.46
CA LEU A 226 17.58 -15.96 11.43
C LEU A 226 18.92 -16.58 11.85
N GLU A 227 19.93 -16.46 10.99
CA GLU A 227 21.24 -17.06 11.20
C GLU A 227 22.00 -16.45 12.39
N THR A 228 22.76 -17.31 13.06
CA THR A 228 23.64 -16.91 14.14
C THR A 228 25.08 -16.72 13.66
N ILE A 229 25.84 -15.92 14.41
CA ILE A 229 27.23 -15.57 14.17
C ILE A 229 28.06 -16.11 15.33
N PRO A 230 29.18 -16.80 15.09
CA PRO A 230 30.07 -17.22 16.16
C PRO A 230 30.68 -16.00 16.86
N ILE A 231 30.56 -15.92 18.19
CA ILE A 231 31.34 -14.97 19.01
C ILE A 231 32.52 -15.70 19.66
N ASP A 232 32.29 -16.91 20.13
CA ASP A 232 33.31 -17.76 20.74
C ASP A 232 33.02 -19.23 20.35
N PRO A 233 33.44 -19.63 19.13
CA PRO A 233 33.13 -20.94 18.58
C PRO A 233 33.74 -22.10 19.40
N ILE A 234 34.86 -21.86 20.10
CA ILE A 234 35.51 -22.87 20.95
C ILE A 234 34.59 -23.28 22.09
N ASN A 235 33.86 -22.32 22.67
CA ASN A 235 32.88 -22.57 23.73
C ASN A 235 31.44 -22.68 23.21
N ASN A 236 31.26 -22.92 21.89
CA ASN A 236 29.97 -23.04 21.24
C ASN A 236 29.02 -21.85 21.46
N LYS A 237 29.56 -20.61 21.52
CA LYS A 237 28.78 -19.38 21.70
C LYS A 237 28.52 -18.70 20.37
N TYR A 238 27.25 -18.60 20.03
CA TYR A 238 26.74 -17.94 18.83
C TYR A 238 25.71 -16.90 19.23
N ILE A 239 25.59 -15.85 18.43
CA ILE A 239 24.59 -14.79 18.62
C ILE A 239 23.84 -14.49 17.33
N ASN A 240 22.55 -14.14 17.42
CA ASN A 240 21.84 -13.59 16.27
C ASN A 240 22.34 -12.18 15.92
N GLN A 241 22.10 -11.75 14.68
CA GLN A 241 22.52 -10.45 14.16
C GLN A 241 21.94 -9.25 14.91
N SER A 242 20.72 -9.42 15.42
CA SER A 242 19.95 -8.48 16.26
C SER A 242 19.01 -9.31 17.13
N ASP A 243 18.47 -8.72 18.18
CA ASP A 243 17.35 -9.26 18.94
C ASP A 243 16.03 -9.24 18.16
N HIS A 244 15.98 -8.51 17.06
CA HIS A 244 14.92 -8.59 16.06
C HIS A 244 15.39 -9.38 14.85
N TYR A 245 14.49 -10.19 14.30
CA TYR A 245 14.58 -10.68 12.94
C TYR A 245 13.98 -9.63 12.00
N ALA A 246 14.60 -9.45 10.83
CA ALA A 246 14.12 -8.49 9.84
C ALA A 246 12.97 -9.09 9.02
N LEU A 247 12.10 -8.24 8.50
CA LEU A 247 11.09 -8.63 7.52
C LEU A 247 11.53 -8.20 6.12
N GLN A 248 11.24 -9.04 5.13
CA GLN A 248 11.45 -8.80 3.71
C GLN A 248 10.10 -8.91 2.99
N LEU A 249 9.74 -7.85 2.26
CA LEU A 249 8.56 -7.82 1.40
C LEU A 249 8.98 -7.57 -0.06
N ILE A 250 8.47 -8.41 -0.96
CA ILE A 250 8.47 -8.16 -2.41
C ILE A 250 7.02 -7.89 -2.80
N ILE A 251 6.73 -6.64 -3.13
CA ILE A 251 5.41 -6.14 -3.47
C ILE A 251 5.46 -5.39 -4.79
N ASN A 252 4.52 -5.69 -5.68
CA ASN A 252 4.36 -5.04 -6.96
C ASN A 252 3.16 -4.10 -6.91
N PHE A 253 3.37 -2.82 -7.20
CA PHE A 253 2.28 -1.84 -7.33
C PHE A 253 1.95 -1.62 -8.80
N ARG A 254 0.65 -1.60 -9.12
CA ARG A 254 0.16 -1.21 -10.44
C ARG A 254 -0.86 -0.10 -10.30
N ILE A 255 -0.70 0.94 -11.11
CA ILE A 255 -1.68 2.02 -11.16
C ILE A 255 -2.89 1.53 -11.93
N ARG A 256 -4.08 1.71 -11.35
CA ARG A 256 -5.32 1.53 -12.09
C ARG A 256 -5.42 2.62 -13.15
N SER A 257 -5.57 2.20 -14.39
CA SER A 257 -5.70 3.11 -15.53
C SER A 257 -6.96 2.78 -16.31
N ILE A 258 -7.45 3.76 -17.06
CA ILE A 258 -8.45 3.54 -18.09
C ILE A 258 -7.76 3.07 -19.36
N SER A 259 -8.39 2.14 -20.08
CA SER A 259 -7.88 1.58 -21.32
C SER A 259 -8.88 1.81 -22.44
N GLN A 260 -8.40 2.39 -23.54
CA GLN A 260 -9.15 2.54 -24.79
C GLN A 260 -9.56 1.18 -25.39
N ARG A 261 -8.96 0.09 -24.91
CA ARG A 261 -9.26 -1.31 -25.31
C ARG A 261 -10.40 -1.93 -24.50
N SER A 262 -10.93 -1.21 -23.52
CA SER A 262 -11.99 -1.71 -22.63
C SER A 262 -13.18 -0.76 -22.63
N ALA A 263 -14.37 -1.31 -22.55
CA ALA A 263 -15.62 -0.57 -22.47
C ALA A 263 -16.60 -1.33 -21.57
N LEU A 264 -17.41 -0.60 -20.81
CA LEU A 264 -18.62 -1.15 -20.21
C LEU A 264 -19.79 -0.85 -21.12
N VAL A 265 -20.46 -1.89 -21.60
CA VAL A 265 -21.51 -1.78 -22.63
C VAL A 265 -22.76 -2.57 -22.25
N LEU A 266 -23.91 -2.15 -22.80
CA LEU A 266 -25.10 -2.99 -22.88
C LEU A 266 -25.09 -3.75 -24.20
N LEU A 267 -25.23 -5.07 -24.12
CA LEU A 267 -25.41 -5.92 -25.30
C LEU A 267 -26.90 -6.18 -25.52
N PRO A 268 -27.42 -5.99 -26.76
CA PRO A 268 -28.76 -6.42 -27.09
C PRO A 268 -28.85 -7.97 -27.07
N PRO A 269 -30.06 -8.53 -26.90
CA PRO A 269 -30.28 -9.97 -27.06
C PRO A 269 -29.80 -10.50 -28.42
N MET A 270 -29.15 -11.66 -28.44
CA MET A 270 -28.54 -12.22 -29.66
C MET A 270 -29.54 -12.46 -30.81
N ASN A 271 -30.82 -12.67 -30.50
CA ASN A 271 -31.85 -12.89 -31.51
C ASN A 271 -32.14 -11.66 -32.40
N ILE A 272 -31.75 -10.45 -31.98
CA ILE A 272 -31.89 -9.23 -32.79
C ILE A 272 -30.58 -8.80 -33.47
N TRP A 273 -29.48 -9.51 -33.24
CA TRP A 273 -28.19 -9.16 -33.82
C TRP A 273 -28.18 -9.20 -35.35
N PRO A 274 -28.77 -10.20 -36.04
CA PRO A 274 -28.75 -10.24 -37.51
C PRO A 274 -29.37 -8.98 -38.15
N LEU A 275 -30.43 -8.44 -37.52
CA LEU A 275 -31.05 -7.20 -37.97
C LEU A 275 -30.10 -6.01 -37.79
N ILE A 276 -29.50 -5.87 -36.61
CA ILE A 276 -28.58 -4.75 -36.33
C ILE A 276 -27.32 -4.84 -37.20
N GLU A 277 -26.76 -6.04 -37.36
CA GLU A 277 -25.58 -6.31 -38.15
C GLU A 277 -25.77 -5.99 -39.63
N SER A 278 -26.98 -6.21 -40.19
CA SER A 278 -27.27 -5.80 -41.57
C SER A 278 -27.09 -4.29 -41.83
N PHE A 279 -27.27 -3.46 -40.79
CA PHE A 279 -26.97 -2.03 -40.87
C PHE A 279 -25.49 -1.77 -40.61
N ARG A 280 -24.90 -2.42 -39.59
CA ARG A 280 -23.49 -2.21 -39.22
C ARG A 280 -22.53 -2.62 -40.32
N GLU A 281 -22.79 -3.71 -41.03
CA GLU A 281 -21.97 -4.16 -42.17
C GLU A 281 -21.80 -3.06 -43.21
N LYS A 282 -22.82 -2.22 -43.40
CA LYS A 282 -22.82 -1.14 -44.40
C LYS A 282 -22.22 0.16 -43.88
N TYR A 283 -22.36 0.47 -42.59
CA TYR A 283 -22.12 1.82 -42.06
C TYR A 283 -21.13 1.89 -40.87
N ASP A 284 -20.80 0.78 -40.22
CA ASP A 284 -19.96 0.75 -39.02
C ASP A 284 -18.54 0.25 -39.36
N PRO A 285 -17.51 1.11 -39.33
CA PRO A 285 -16.12 0.71 -39.56
C PRO A 285 -15.61 -0.35 -38.57
N LEU A 286 -16.25 -0.48 -37.40
CA LEU A 286 -15.90 -1.42 -36.34
C LEU A 286 -16.75 -2.70 -36.37
N PHE A 287 -17.50 -2.93 -37.46
CA PHE A 287 -18.37 -4.11 -37.63
C PHE A 287 -17.68 -5.43 -37.26
N ASN A 288 -16.45 -5.65 -37.76
CA ASN A 288 -15.70 -6.90 -37.53
C ASN A 288 -15.00 -6.96 -36.15
N GLN A 289 -15.00 -5.88 -35.37
CA GLN A 289 -14.22 -5.77 -34.14
C GLN A 289 -15.08 -5.79 -32.88
N LEU A 290 -16.30 -5.29 -32.95
CA LEU A 290 -17.20 -5.17 -31.81
C LEU A 290 -18.56 -5.78 -32.13
N PRO A 291 -19.24 -6.44 -31.18
CA PRO A 291 -20.64 -6.81 -31.34
C PRO A 291 -21.54 -5.56 -31.33
N PRO A 292 -22.82 -5.68 -31.74
CA PRO A 292 -23.80 -4.63 -31.51
C PRO A 292 -23.86 -4.25 -30.03
N HIS A 293 -23.77 -2.96 -29.69
CA HIS A 293 -23.69 -2.53 -28.30
C HIS A 293 -24.20 -1.09 -28.10
N ILE A 294 -24.49 -0.74 -26.84
CA ILE A 294 -24.68 0.63 -26.38
C ILE A 294 -23.59 0.92 -25.35
N ASN A 295 -22.75 1.93 -25.61
CA ASN A 295 -21.71 2.34 -24.66
C ASN A 295 -22.33 2.92 -23.39
N LEU A 296 -21.92 2.40 -22.23
CA LEU A 296 -22.21 3.01 -20.92
C LEU A 296 -21.00 3.81 -20.45
N LEU A 297 -19.84 3.17 -20.36
CA LEU A 297 -18.57 3.81 -20.00
C LEU A 297 -17.49 3.41 -21.01
N TRP A 298 -16.91 4.41 -21.67
CA TRP A 298 -15.73 4.24 -22.51
C TRP A 298 -14.85 5.49 -22.43
N PRO A 299 -13.51 5.34 -22.32
CA PRO A 299 -12.78 4.09 -22.02
C PRO A 299 -13.17 3.55 -20.63
N PHE A 300 -12.98 2.25 -20.38
CA PHE A 300 -13.21 1.64 -19.05
C PHE A 300 -11.89 1.26 -18.38
N PHE A 301 -11.91 0.62 -17.21
CA PHE A 301 -10.68 0.20 -16.53
C PHE A 301 -9.90 -0.85 -17.34
N ASP A 302 -8.57 -0.77 -17.28
CA ASP A 302 -7.67 -1.77 -17.85
C ASP A 302 -7.71 -3.08 -17.04
N LEU A 303 -8.73 -3.90 -17.30
CA LEU A 303 -8.93 -5.19 -16.66
C LEU A 303 -7.91 -6.21 -17.19
N ILE A 304 -7.24 -6.91 -16.28
CA ILE A 304 -6.31 -8.01 -16.63
C ILE A 304 -6.65 -9.31 -15.87
N ASP A 305 -7.91 -9.44 -15.48
CA ASP A 305 -8.48 -10.61 -14.79
C ASP A 305 -7.74 -10.96 -13.48
N THR A 306 -7.46 -9.95 -12.67
CA THR A 306 -6.91 -10.14 -11.32
C THR A 306 -8.00 -10.31 -10.26
N GLU A 307 -7.64 -10.84 -9.09
CA GLU A 307 -8.53 -10.86 -7.92
C GLU A 307 -9.00 -9.45 -7.54
N ASP A 308 -8.11 -8.45 -7.66
CA ASP A 308 -8.43 -7.04 -7.46
C ASP A 308 -9.46 -6.50 -8.48
N ASP A 309 -9.42 -6.95 -9.73
CA ASP A 309 -10.43 -6.61 -10.73
C ASP A 309 -11.80 -7.21 -10.35
N GLU A 310 -11.80 -8.48 -9.93
CA GLU A 310 -13.02 -9.17 -9.51
C GLU A 310 -13.63 -8.50 -8.26
N GLU A 311 -12.85 -8.25 -7.21
CA GLU A 311 -13.36 -7.73 -5.93
C GLU A 311 -13.78 -6.26 -5.98
N ASN A 312 -13.04 -5.42 -6.71
CA ASN A 312 -13.20 -3.96 -6.63
C ASN A 312 -13.83 -3.35 -7.89
N ILE A 313 -14.02 -4.13 -8.97
CA ILE A 313 -14.70 -3.66 -10.18
C ILE A 313 -15.89 -4.55 -10.51
N LEU A 314 -15.67 -5.84 -10.73
CA LEU A 314 -16.71 -6.73 -11.25
C LEU A 314 -17.76 -7.09 -10.20
N LEU A 315 -17.36 -7.39 -8.96
CA LEU A 315 -18.28 -7.73 -7.88
C LEU A 315 -19.21 -6.55 -7.49
N PRO A 316 -18.71 -5.32 -7.26
CA PRO A 316 -19.58 -4.18 -6.97
C PRO A 316 -20.54 -3.89 -8.13
N LEU A 317 -20.06 -4.02 -9.37
CA LEU A 317 -20.89 -3.89 -10.56
C LEU A 317 -21.98 -4.97 -10.60
N ARG A 318 -21.65 -6.25 -10.38
CA ARG A 318 -22.63 -7.35 -10.31
C ARG A 318 -23.66 -7.13 -9.22
N LEU A 319 -23.24 -6.67 -8.03
CA LEU A 319 -24.14 -6.38 -6.91
C LEU A 319 -25.12 -5.24 -7.23
N LEU A 320 -24.65 -4.17 -7.87
CA LEU A 320 -25.51 -3.08 -8.33
C LEU A 320 -26.49 -3.56 -9.41
N LEU A 321 -25.98 -4.29 -10.41
CA LEU A 321 -26.79 -4.77 -11.54
C LEU A 321 -27.83 -5.80 -11.10
N ALA A 322 -27.54 -6.61 -10.07
CA ALA A 322 -28.50 -7.54 -9.48
C ALA A 322 -29.71 -6.84 -8.85
N GLN A 323 -29.57 -5.57 -8.45
CA GLN A 323 -30.66 -4.76 -7.91
C GLN A 323 -31.45 -4.01 -9.00
N CYS A 324 -30.94 -4.00 -10.24
CA CYS A 324 -31.58 -3.32 -11.35
C CYS A 324 -32.73 -4.16 -11.92
N LYS A 325 -33.93 -3.57 -11.99
CA LYS A 325 -35.06 -4.21 -12.69
C LYS A 325 -34.78 -4.23 -14.19
N SER A 326 -35.12 -5.34 -14.85
CA SER A 326 -35.11 -5.43 -16.31
C SER A 326 -36.02 -4.37 -16.93
N PHE A 327 -35.58 -3.74 -18.02
CA PHE A 327 -36.36 -2.77 -18.79
C PHE A 327 -36.17 -3.02 -20.28
N ASN A 328 -37.17 -2.62 -21.07
CA ASN A 328 -37.08 -2.66 -22.53
C ASN A 328 -36.42 -1.39 -23.05
N ILE A 329 -35.61 -1.54 -24.10
CA ILE A 329 -35.02 -0.44 -24.85
C ILE A 329 -35.69 -0.39 -26.21
N GLU A 330 -36.19 0.79 -26.57
CA GLU A 330 -36.77 1.06 -27.87
C GLU A 330 -35.92 2.12 -28.60
N ILE A 331 -35.59 1.81 -29.85
CA ILE A 331 -34.92 2.68 -30.80
C ILE A 331 -35.97 3.10 -31.83
N ASN A 332 -36.19 4.40 -31.99
CA ASN A 332 -37.23 4.92 -32.89
C ASN A 332 -36.75 6.07 -33.78
N GLU A 333 -35.52 6.56 -33.57
CA GLU A 333 -34.96 7.70 -34.30
C GLU A 333 -33.51 7.43 -34.72
N ILE A 334 -33.03 8.20 -35.68
CA ILE A 334 -31.62 8.31 -36.03
C ILE A 334 -31.19 9.73 -35.68
N ASP A 335 -30.05 9.87 -35.02
CA ASP A 335 -29.47 11.16 -34.65
C ASP A 335 -27.98 11.20 -35.01
N SER A 336 -27.35 12.36 -34.90
CA SER A 336 -25.95 12.54 -35.30
C SER A 336 -25.22 13.58 -34.47
N PHE A 337 -23.97 13.29 -34.12
CA PHE A 337 -23.03 14.27 -33.61
C PHE A 337 -22.33 14.95 -34.78
N LYS A 338 -22.56 16.27 -34.93
CA LYS A 338 -22.00 17.03 -36.05
C LYS A 338 -20.50 17.20 -35.93
N GLU A 339 -19.96 17.31 -34.70
CA GLU A 339 -18.54 17.56 -34.48
C GLU A 339 -17.67 16.41 -34.98
N ASN A 340 -18.12 15.16 -34.83
CA ASN A 340 -17.33 13.97 -35.14
C ASN A 340 -17.90 13.16 -36.32
N HIS A 341 -18.90 13.68 -37.03
CA HIS A 341 -19.59 13.00 -38.15
C HIS A 341 -20.11 11.60 -37.81
N ILE A 342 -20.57 11.39 -36.58
CA ILE A 342 -21.11 10.10 -36.11
C ILE A 342 -22.63 10.12 -36.23
N THR A 343 -23.19 9.13 -36.91
CA THR A 343 -24.63 8.85 -36.91
C THR A 343 -24.92 7.66 -36.01
N PHE A 344 -25.95 7.75 -35.17
CA PHE A 344 -26.32 6.69 -34.24
C PHE A 344 -27.82 6.46 -34.17
N LEU A 345 -28.19 5.24 -33.80
CA LEU A 345 -29.56 4.84 -33.52
C LEU A 345 -29.96 5.38 -32.14
N LYS A 346 -30.97 6.25 -32.10
CA LYS A 346 -31.37 6.98 -30.90
C LYS A 346 -32.50 6.27 -30.16
N LEU A 347 -32.33 6.19 -28.85
CA LEU A 347 -33.32 5.64 -27.93
C LEU A 347 -34.50 6.60 -27.79
N ASN A 348 -35.71 6.05 -27.63
CA ASN A 348 -36.87 6.86 -27.26
C ASN A 348 -36.66 7.55 -25.89
N GLN A 349 -37.51 8.51 -25.54
CA GLN A 349 -37.33 9.32 -24.32
C GLN A 349 -37.35 8.48 -23.03
N GLN A 350 -38.20 7.44 -22.95
CA GLN A 350 -38.30 6.58 -21.78
C GLN A 350 -37.06 5.69 -21.61
N SER A 351 -36.61 5.06 -22.69
CA SER A 351 -35.39 4.23 -22.73
C SER A 351 -34.15 5.06 -22.39
N THR A 352 -34.09 6.30 -22.91
CA THR A 352 -33.02 7.25 -22.56
C THR A 352 -32.97 7.53 -21.06
N LYS A 353 -34.12 7.72 -20.40
CA LYS A 353 -34.18 7.93 -18.95
C LYS A 353 -33.67 6.72 -18.18
N HIS A 354 -34.06 5.50 -18.56
CA HIS A 354 -33.59 4.28 -17.91
C HIS A 354 -32.08 4.09 -18.05
N VAL A 355 -31.53 4.24 -19.27
CA VAL A 355 -30.09 4.09 -19.51
C VAL A 355 -29.29 5.18 -18.79
N LYS A 356 -29.78 6.43 -18.75
CA LYS A 356 -29.15 7.50 -17.96
C LYS A 356 -29.16 7.21 -16.47
N GLN A 357 -30.24 6.68 -15.92
CA GLN A 357 -30.30 6.30 -14.51
C GLN A 357 -29.28 5.19 -14.20
N LEU A 358 -29.19 4.18 -15.06
CA LEU A 358 -28.21 3.10 -14.93
C LEU A 358 -26.78 3.65 -15.00
N TYR A 359 -26.51 4.53 -15.96
CA TYR A 359 -25.23 5.22 -16.11
C TYR A 359 -24.84 5.98 -14.85
N GLU A 360 -25.74 6.79 -14.27
CA GLU A 360 -25.44 7.54 -13.04
C GLU A 360 -25.20 6.62 -11.84
N ASN A 361 -25.95 5.52 -11.72
CA ASN A 361 -25.73 4.55 -10.65
C ASN A 361 -24.35 3.87 -10.78
N ILE A 362 -23.95 3.48 -12.00
CA ILE A 362 -22.64 2.87 -12.25
C ILE A 362 -21.52 3.90 -12.04
N LYS A 363 -21.72 5.15 -12.46
CA LYS A 363 -20.76 6.24 -12.26
C LYS A 363 -20.49 6.50 -10.77
N GLN A 364 -21.48 6.33 -9.91
CA GLN A 364 -21.31 6.42 -8.45
C GLN A 364 -20.47 5.28 -7.85
N LEU A 365 -20.44 4.09 -8.48
CA LEU A 365 -19.53 3.01 -8.07
C LEU A 365 -18.07 3.34 -8.35
N PHE A 366 -17.81 4.15 -9.39
CA PHE A 366 -16.47 4.41 -9.89
C PHE A 366 -16.16 5.92 -9.95
N PRO A 367 -16.17 6.65 -8.82
CA PRO A 367 -15.82 8.08 -8.82
C PRO A 367 -14.41 8.35 -9.37
N GLN A 368 -13.48 7.40 -9.22
CA GLN A 368 -12.15 7.47 -9.79
C GLN A 368 -12.13 7.46 -11.31
N TRP A 369 -13.10 6.81 -11.96
CA TRP A 369 -13.21 6.78 -13.42
C TRP A 369 -13.40 8.19 -14.00
N LEU A 370 -14.14 9.06 -13.29
CA LEU A 370 -14.38 10.45 -13.71
C LEU A 370 -13.12 11.31 -13.75
N LEU A 371 -12.19 11.06 -12.82
CA LEU A 371 -10.93 11.80 -12.80
C LEU A 371 -10.15 11.54 -14.09
N PHE A 372 -10.15 10.30 -14.58
CA PHE A 372 -9.43 9.94 -15.81
C PHE A 372 -10.12 10.44 -17.09
N CYS A 373 -11.44 10.62 -17.08
CA CYS A 373 -12.18 11.11 -18.25
C CYS A 373 -12.18 12.64 -18.39
N ASN A 374 -11.91 13.39 -17.33
CA ASN A 374 -11.83 14.85 -17.40
C ASN A 374 -10.46 15.37 -17.86
N ASP A 375 -9.44 14.51 -17.85
CA ASP A 375 -8.07 14.83 -18.30
C ASP A 375 -7.81 14.46 -19.77
N ASN A 376 -8.81 13.92 -20.48
CA ASN A 376 -8.79 13.64 -21.93
C ASN A 376 -9.92 14.41 -22.62
#